data_AF-A0A8S1EQS4-F1
#
_entry.id   AF-A0A8S1EQS4-F1
#
_cell.length_a   1.000
_cell.length_b   1.000
_cell.length_c   1.000
_cell.angle_alpha   90.00
_cell.angle_beta   90.00
_cell.angle_gamma   90.00
#
_symmetry.space_group_name_H-M   'P 1'
#
loop_
_entity.id
_entity.type
_entity.pdbx_description
1 polymer ?
#
loop_
_entity_poly.entity_id
_entity_poly.type
_entity_poly.pdbx_seq_one_letter_code
_entity_poly.pdbx_strand_id
1 'polypeptide(L)'
;MCLVEMTAYGHLPGEAIECLSIPVELRKQRVVDQMGNVAVRVGFRIGGGIDQDPTKAPYKYPDSGIYITNVESGSPADEAGLRRHDKILQVNGADFTMMTHDRAVKFIKNSDVLKMLIARADFPPVSLH
;
A
#
# COMPACT_ATOMS: atom_id res chain seq x y z
N MET A 1 -26.67 17.63 9.40
CA MET A 1 -25.77 16.68 10.10
C MET A 1 -25.66 15.44 9.23
N CYS A 2 -24.68 15.39 8.33
CA CYS A 2 -24.48 14.22 7.48
C CYS A 2 -23.48 13.32 8.20
N LEU A 3 -23.99 12.26 8.83
CA LEU A 3 -23.18 11.14 9.30
C LEU A 3 -22.60 10.47 8.05
N VAL A 4 -21.39 10.90 7.66
CA VAL A 4 -20.57 10.08 6.78
C VAL A 4 -20.15 8.90 7.64
N GLU A 5 -20.99 7.86 7.66
CA GLU A 5 -20.62 6.58 8.25
C GLU A 5 -19.30 6.16 7.60
N MET A 6 -18.22 6.17 8.39
CA MET A 6 -16.93 5.63 7.98
C MET A 6 -17.08 4.12 7.87
N THR A 7 -17.56 3.65 6.72
CA THR A 7 -17.64 2.23 6.44
C THR A 7 -16.28 1.73 5.96
N ALA A 8 -15.84 0.57 6.47
CA ALA A 8 -14.64 -0.09 6.00
C ALA A 8 -14.78 -0.32 4.48
N TYR A 9 -13.86 0.25 3.69
CA TYR A 9 -13.89 0.18 2.23
C TYR A 9 -15.11 0.80 1.52
N GLY A 10 -15.95 1.60 2.19
CA GLY A 10 -17.11 2.23 1.53
C GLY A 10 -18.33 1.30 1.31
N HIS A 11 -18.36 0.13 1.96
CA HIS A 11 -19.46 -0.83 1.81
C HIS A 11 -20.64 -0.58 2.77
N LEU A 12 -21.87 -0.92 2.34
CA LEU A 12 -23.04 -0.87 3.22
C LEU A 12 -23.07 -2.10 4.16
N PRO A 13 -23.45 -1.92 5.43
CA PRO A 13 -23.67 -3.05 6.34
C PRO A 13 -24.68 -4.06 5.75
N GLY A 14 -24.29 -5.34 5.69
CA GLY A 14 -25.11 -6.41 5.15
C GLY A 14 -24.83 -6.76 3.68
N GLU A 15 -24.02 -5.97 2.97
CA GLU A 15 -23.52 -6.33 1.64
C GLU A 15 -22.22 -7.14 1.74
N ALA A 16 -22.03 -8.08 0.82
CA ALA A 16 -20.78 -8.82 0.72
C ALA A 16 -19.65 -7.85 0.32
N ILE A 17 -18.55 -7.87 1.07
CA ILE A 17 -17.33 -7.16 0.71
C ILE A 17 -16.58 -8.06 -0.28
N GLU A 18 -16.58 -7.70 -1.55
CA GLU A 18 -15.68 -8.31 -2.53
C GLU A 18 -14.33 -7.60 -2.48
N CYS A 19 -13.42 -8.13 -1.67
CA CYS A 19 -12.01 -7.74 -1.72
C CYS A 19 -11.15 -8.97 -1.98
N LEU A 20 -10.35 -8.92 -3.04
CA LEU A 20 -9.38 -9.97 -3.31
C LEU A 20 -8.20 -9.75 -2.36
N SER A 21 -8.05 -10.66 -1.39
CA SER A 21 -6.86 -10.76 -0.56
C SER A 21 -5.80 -11.53 -1.32
N ILE A 22 -4.73 -10.85 -1.74
CA ILE A 22 -3.70 -11.40 -2.62
C ILE A 22 -2.39 -11.50 -1.84
N PRO A 23 -1.81 -12.72 -1.66
CA PRO A 23 -0.46 -12.86 -1.15
C PRO A 23 0.55 -12.49 -2.24
N VAL A 24 1.54 -11.68 -1.87
CA VAL A 24 2.59 -11.21 -2.77
C VAL A 24 3.95 -11.40 -2.10
N GLU A 25 4.91 -12.01 -2.79
CA GLU A 25 6.31 -12.02 -2.36
C GLU A 25 7.12 -11.11 -3.28
N LEU A 26 7.78 -10.11 -2.69
CA LEU A 26 8.64 -9.16 -3.40
C LEU A 26 10.06 -9.26 -2.87
N ARG A 27 11.01 -9.50 -3.76
CA ARG A 27 12.44 -9.43 -3.47
C ARG A 27 13.00 -8.11 -3.96
N LYS A 28 13.64 -7.33 -3.09
CA LYS A 28 14.23 -6.07 -3.51
C LYS A 28 15.40 -6.29 -4.45
N GLN A 29 15.54 -5.38 -5.40
CA GLN A 29 16.66 -5.41 -6.36
C GLN A 29 17.83 -4.62 -5.79
N ARG A 30 19.02 -5.24 -5.81
CA ARG A 30 20.29 -4.56 -5.58
C ARG A 30 20.74 -3.92 -6.89
N VAL A 31 21.05 -2.63 -6.85
CA VAL A 31 21.51 -1.83 -7.98
C VAL A 31 22.87 -1.25 -7.56
N VAL A 32 23.86 -1.41 -8.43
CA VAL A 32 25.17 -0.79 -8.23
C VAL A 32 25.22 0.45 -9.12
N ASP A 33 25.48 1.61 -8.53
CA ASP A 33 25.65 2.84 -9.29
C ASP A 33 27.03 2.92 -9.96
N GLN A 34 27.24 3.96 -10.77
CA GLN A 34 28.51 4.17 -11.50
C GLN A 34 29.71 4.41 -10.57
N MET A 35 29.48 4.80 -9.32
CA MET A 35 30.50 5.02 -8.30
C MET A 35 30.77 3.76 -7.46
N GLY A 36 30.07 2.65 -7.74
CA GLY A 36 30.19 1.39 -7.01
C GLY A 36 29.33 1.32 -5.74
N ASN A 37 28.48 2.32 -5.46
CA ASN A 37 27.59 2.25 -4.31
C ASN A 37 26.44 1.29 -4.58
N VAL A 38 26.08 0.51 -3.57
CA VAL A 38 24.95 -0.42 -3.63
C VAL A 38 23.70 0.27 -3.10
N ALA A 39 22.74 0.49 -3.98
CA ALA A 39 21.38 0.89 -3.63
C ALA A 39 20.45 -0.32 -3.68
N VAL A 40 19.46 -0.34 -2.79
CA VAL A 40 18.40 -1.37 -2.82
C VAL A 40 17.09 -0.68 -3.15
N ARG A 41 16.43 -1.11 -4.22
CA ARG A 41 15.15 -0.54 -4.64
C ARG A 41 14.02 -1.56 -4.59
N VAL A 42 12.83 -1.07 -4.23
CA VAL A 42 11.60 -1.86 -4.12
C VAL A 42 10.66 -1.60 -5.30
N GLY A 43 10.61 -0.37 -5.83
CA GLY A 43 9.82 -0.03 -7.01
C GLY A 43 8.38 0.42 -6.75
N PHE A 44 8.00 0.71 -5.51
CA PHE A 44 6.69 1.28 -5.20
C PHE A 44 6.79 2.41 -4.16
N ARG A 45 5.74 3.23 -4.08
CA ARG A 45 5.55 4.23 -3.03
C ARG A 45 4.33 3.89 -2.19
N ILE A 46 4.37 4.26 -0.92
CA ILE A 46 3.21 4.15 -0.01
C ILE A 46 2.68 5.53 0.36
N GLY A 47 1.40 5.56 0.73
CA GLY A 47 0.73 6.70 1.34
C GLY A 47 -0.27 6.23 2.39
N GLY A 48 -0.88 7.18 3.09
CA GLY A 48 -1.74 6.88 4.24
C GLY A 48 -0.94 6.52 5.49
N GLY A 49 -1.64 5.93 6.46
CA GLY A 49 -1.19 5.75 7.84
C GLY A 49 -2.07 6.54 8.80
N ILE A 50 -2.26 6.01 10.01
CA ILE A 50 -3.14 6.60 11.03
C ILE A 50 -2.68 7.97 11.54
N ASP A 51 -1.44 8.34 11.24
CA ASP A 51 -0.76 9.60 11.56
C ASP A 51 -0.81 10.63 10.41
N GLN A 52 -1.40 10.27 9.26
CA GLN A 52 -1.51 11.16 8.11
C GLN A 52 -2.89 11.82 8.04
N ASP A 53 -2.92 13.06 7.59
CA ASP A 53 -4.16 13.77 7.28
C ASP A 53 -4.73 13.25 5.95
N PRO A 54 -5.88 12.55 5.93
CA PRO A 54 -6.44 11.97 4.71
C PRO A 54 -6.87 13.03 3.69
N THR A 55 -7.11 14.27 4.12
CA THR A 55 -7.51 15.37 3.22
C THR A 55 -6.36 15.87 2.33
N LYS A 56 -5.11 15.56 2.71
CA LYS A 56 -3.90 15.94 1.96
C LYS A 56 -3.46 14.87 0.98
N ALA A 57 -4.12 13.71 0.96
CA ALA A 57 -3.78 12.64 0.04
C ALA A 57 -4.25 12.98 -1.38
N PRO A 58 -3.48 12.62 -2.43
CA PRO A 58 -3.88 12.84 -3.83
C PRO A 58 -5.10 11.98 -4.25
N TYR A 59 -5.46 10.99 -3.44
CA TYR A 59 -6.60 10.10 -3.65
C TYR A 59 -7.38 9.95 -2.36
N LYS A 60 -8.71 9.86 -2.49
CA LYS A 60 -9.57 9.56 -1.35
C LYS A 60 -9.59 8.05 -1.12
N TYR A 61 -8.89 7.62 -0.07
CA TYR A 61 -8.98 6.26 0.43
C TYR A 61 -10.16 6.10 1.40
N PRO A 62 -10.74 4.90 1.52
CA PRO A 62 -11.89 4.67 2.39
C PRO A 62 -11.53 4.72 3.88
N ASP A 63 -10.26 4.54 4.23
CA ASP A 63 -9.76 4.58 5.60
C ASP A 63 -8.30 5.06 5.67
N SER A 64 -7.76 5.14 6.90
CA SER A 64 -6.39 5.57 7.20
C SER A 64 -5.33 4.45 7.08
N GLY A 65 -5.59 3.42 6.27
CA GLY A 65 -4.64 2.33 6.03
C GLY A 65 -3.38 2.74 5.25
N ILE A 66 -2.49 1.78 5.02
CA ILE A 66 -1.30 1.95 4.17
C ILE A 66 -1.61 1.50 2.74
N TYR A 67 -1.48 2.39 1.78
CA TYR A 67 -1.82 2.15 0.37
C TYR A 67 -0.63 2.32 -0.55
N ILE A 68 -0.56 1.53 -1.61
CA ILE A 68 0.39 1.74 -2.70
C ILE A 68 -0.08 2.91 -3.55
N THR A 69 0.71 3.98 -3.59
CA THR A 69 0.39 5.22 -4.34
C THR A 69 1.02 5.25 -5.72
N ASN A 70 2.07 4.47 -5.95
CA ASN A 70 2.72 4.34 -7.25
C ASN A 70 3.48 3.02 -7.34
N VAL A 71 3.56 2.47 -8.56
CA VAL A 71 4.40 1.32 -8.92
C VAL A 71 5.20 1.71 -10.15
N GLU A 72 6.52 1.57 -10.06
CA GLU A 72 7.45 1.88 -11.15
C GLU A 72 7.49 0.71 -12.15
N SER A 73 7.34 0.99 -13.44
CA SER A 73 7.35 -0.05 -14.48
C SER A 73 8.70 -0.78 -14.56
N GLY A 74 8.66 -2.10 -14.70
CA GLY A 74 9.86 -2.96 -14.73
C GLY A 74 10.64 -2.99 -13.41
N SER A 75 9.99 -2.62 -12.31
CA SER A 75 10.57 -2.71 -10.97
C SER A 75 10.19 -4.03 -10.29
N PRO A 76 10.85 -4.40 -9.17
CA PRO A 76 10.47 -5.59 -8.42
C PRO A 76 9.02 -5.59 -7.95
N ALA A 77 8.44 -4.41 -7.70
CA ALA A 77 7.04 -4.26 -7.33
C ALA A 77 6.08 -4.60 -8.49
N ASP A 78 6.41 -4.13 -9.69
CA ASP A 78 5.65 -4.39 -10.91
C ASP A 78 5.70 -5.88 -11.28
N GLU A 79 6.90 -6.47 -11.23
CA GLU A 79 7.11 -7.91 -11.45
C GLU A 79 6.37 -8.78 -10.41
N ALA A 80 6.28 -8.31 -9.15
CA ALA A 80 5.51 -8.97 -8.10
C ALA A 80 3.98 -8.78 -8.25
N GLY A 81 3.53 -8.01 -9.25
CA GLY A 81 2.12 -7.81 -9.56
C GLY A 81 1.40 -6.82 -8.63
N LEU A 82 2.15 -6.00 -7.89
CA LEU A 82 1.58 -4.90 -7.11
C LEU A 82 1.00 -3.85 -8.04
N ARG A 83 -0.09 -3.21 -7.60
CA ARG A 83 -0.77 -2.16 -8.35
C ARG A 83 -1.00 -0.95 -7.47
N ARG A 84 -1.14 0.21 -8.13
CA ARG A 84 -1.62 1.41 -7.46
C ARG A 84 -3.00 1.13 -6.83
N HIS A 85 -3.21 1.65 -5.64
CA HIS A 85 -4.40 1.49 -4.80
C HIS A 85 -4.56 0.14 -4.10
N ASP A 86 -3.60 -0.79 -4.23
CA ASP A 86 -3.53 -1.92 -3.32
C ASP A 86 -3.36 -1.40 -1.88
N LYS A 87 -4.18 -1.93 -0.97
CA LYS A 87 -4.00 -1.70 0.47
C LYS A 87 -3.13 -2.80 1.06
N ILE A 88 -2.11 -2.42 1.81
CA ILE A 88 -1.23 -3.35 2.51
C ILE A 88 -1.89 -3.72 3.83
N LEU A 89 -2.20 -5.01 4.01
CA LEU A 89 -2.79 -5.55 5.24
C LEU A 89 -1.71 -6.10 6.17
N GLN A 90 -0.67 -6.72 5.61
CA GLN A 90 0.39 -7.35 6.37
C GLN A 90 1.72 -7.31 5.60
N VAL A 91 2.84 -7.21 6.31
CA VAL A 91 4.19 -7.44 5.76
C VAL A 91 5.01 -8.27 6.73
N ASN A 92 5.58 -9.38 6.28
CA ASN A 92 6.43 -10.29 7.07
C ASN A 92 5.82 -10.64 8.44
N GLY A 93 4.51 -10.89 8.49
CA GLY A 93 3.80 -11.21 9.73
C GLY A 93 3.30 -10.01 10.53
N ALA A 94 3.83 -8.81 10.31
CA ALA A 94 3.38 -7.60 11.00
C ALA A 94 2.11 -7.03 10.35
N ASP A 95 1.12 -6.71 11.18
CA ASP A 95 -0.13 -6.07 10.78
C ASP A 95 0.09 -4.61 10.36
N PHE A 96 -0.43 -4.24 9.19
CA PHE A 96 -0.33 -2.90 8.60
C PHE A 96 -1.66 -2.13 8.62
N THR A 97 -2.74 -2.73 9.13
CA THR A 97 -4.09 -2.14 9.07
C THR A 97 -4.25 -0.87 9.92
N MET A 98 -3.51 -0.76 11.03
CA MET A 98 -3.49 0.40 11.94
C MET A 98 -2.08 0.98 12.11
N MET A 99 -1.26 0.91 11.08
CA MET A 99 0.14 1.32 11.14
C MET A 99 0.32 2.82 10.84
N THR A 100 1.28 3.46 11.51
CA THR A 100 1.71 4.82 11.13
C THR A 100 2.55 4.75 9.86
N HIS A 101 2.53 5.82 9.06
CA HIS A 101 3.31 5.95 7.85
C HIS A 101 4.80 5.70 8.12
N ASP A 102 5.34 6.37 9.13
CA ASP A 102 6.76 6.26 9.50
C ASP A 102 7.17 4.83 9.86
N ARG A 103 6.30 4.10 10.56
CA ARG A 103 6.56 2.70 10.91
C ARG A 103 6.51 1.81 9.68
N ALA A 104 5.53 2.00 8.81
CA ALA A 104 5.42 1.26 7.55
C ALA A 104 6.68 1.45 6.70
N VAL A 105 7.14 2.69 6.53
CA VAL A 105 8.38 3.00 5.79
C VAL A 105 9.59 2.28 6.40
N LYS A 106 9.78 2.35 7.73
CA LYS A 106 10.91 1.70 8.41
C LYS A 106 10.86 0.18 8.24
N PHE A 107 9.69 -0.41 8.41
CA PHE A 107 9.49 -1.86 8.30
C PHE A 107 9.82 -2.37 6.89
N ILE A 108 9.28 -1.69 5.87
CA ILE A 108 9.55 -1.99 4.46
C ILE A 108 11.05 -1.83 4.16
N LYS A 109 11.71 -0.79 4.66
CA LYS A 109 13.15 -0.54 4.41
C LYS A 109 14.05 -1.62 5.00
N ASN A 110 13.72 -2.15 6.18
CA ASN A 110 14.60 -3.04 6.96
C ASN A 110 14.59 -4.52 6.53
N SER A 111 13.86 -4.90 5.48
CA SER A 111 13.79 -6.29 4.99
C SER A 111 14.18 -6.40 3.52
N ASP A 112 14.99 -7.40 3.15
CA ASP A 112 15.36 -7.65 1.74
C ASP A 112 14.23 -8.32 0.94
N VAL A 113 13.39 -9.08 1.62
CA VAL A 113 12.21 -9.75 1.06
C VAL A 113 10.97 -9.30 1.83
N LEU A 114 9.90 -8.99 1.11
CA LEU A 114 8.61 -8.59 1.65
C LEU A 114 7.58 -9.66 1.27
N LYS A 115 7.08 -10.38 2.27
CA LYS A 115 5.90 -11.25 2.16
C LYS A 115 4.69 -10.45 2.59
N MET A 116 3.89 -10.04 1.63
CA MET A 116 2.81 -9.09 1.81
C MET A 116 1.47 -9.77 1.63
N LEU A 117 0.49 -9.34 2.41
CA LEU A 117 -0.92 -9.59 2.12
C LEU A 117 -1.54 -8.25 1.73
N ILE A 118 -2.12 -8.16 0.53
CA ILE A 118 -2.76 -6.95 0.04
C ILE A 118 -4.26 -7.17 -0.19
N ALA A 119 -5.05 -6.12 -0.04
CA ALA A 119 -6.42 -6.05 -0.53
C ALA A 119 -6.47 -5.23 -1.81
N ARG A 120 -7.12 -5.77 -2.83
CA ARG A 120 -7.38 -5.10 -4.10
C ARG A 120 -8.88 -5.01 -4.33
N ALA A 121 -9.35 -3.79 -4.58
CA ALA A 121 -10.70 -3.54 -5.08
C ALA A 121 -10.70 -3.56 -6.61
N ASP A 122 -11.75 -4.10 -7.22
CA ASP A 122 -11.91 -4.12 -8.67
C ASP A 122 -12.22 -2.72 -9.26
N PHE A 123 -12.53 -1.75 -8.41
CA PHE A 123 -12.83 -0.38 -8.79
C PHE A 123 -11.78 0.60 -8.23
N PRO A 124 -11.14 1.43 -9.07
CA PRO A 124 -10.17 2.41 -8.58
C PRO A 124 -10.87 3.47 -7.72
N PRO A 125 -10.19 4.01 -6.68
CA PRO A 125 -10.73 5.12 -5.90
C PRO A 125 -10.96 6.35 -6.80
N VAL A 126 -12.04 7.08 -6.52
CA VAL A 126 -12.44 8.27 -7.29
C VAL A 126 -11.35 9.33 -7.19
N SER A 127 -10.81 9.75 -8.34
CA SER A 127 -9.85 10.85 -8.44
C SER A 127 -10.50 12.16 -7.99
N LEU A 128 -9.83 12.90 -7.11
CA LEU A 128 -10.22 14.27 -6.77
C LEU A 128 -9.46 15.22 -7.71
N HIS A 129 -10.19 15.87 -8.63
CA HIS A 129 -9.70 17.02 -9.38
C HIS A 129 -9.91 18.30 -8.58
#